data_AF-A0A3Q2YT31-F1
#
_entry.id   AF-A0A3Q2YT31-F1
#
_cell.length_a   1.000
_cell.length_b   1.000
_cell.length_c   1.000
_cell.angle_alpha   90.00
_cell.angle_beta   90.00
_cell.angle_gamma   90.00
#
_symmetry.space_group_name_H-M   'P 1'
#
loop_
_entity.id
_entity.type
_entity.pdbx_description
1 polymer ?
#
loop_
_entity_poly.entity_id
_entity_poly.type
_entity_poly.pdbx_seq_one_letter_code
_entity_poly.pdbx_strand_id
1 'polypeptide(L)'
;MREIKRPQFEYNQDGGVDHILEPLCFPEQPHTLSCLFFSESLPLMHKDVLLKHLLLQHKLVIADVQLIAHLPKYLLYWKGRFLEQPITDFCSEIKTNSTGPVEKQERYFLLCDVLPEDRALREKLQQKRLEEVLEQQQKEREDRSFHRVCMFCNDEFTGNRSDLLNHMAHEHAFSVGLPDNIVYCDELLDTLQSKVDNLQCLYCEKTFKDKVTLKDHMRKKAHRRINANNRQYDRFYIINYLVAAASPHRRSYFPL
;
A
#
# COMPACT_ATOMS: atom_id res chain seq x y z
N MET A 1 -6.21 -50.95 -19.44
CA MET A 1 -6.81 -49.62 -19.70
C MET A 1 -8.01 -49.46 -18.77
N ARG A 2 -7.86 -48.62 -17.73
CA ARG A 2 -8.96 -48.20 -16.87
C ARG A 2 -8.90 -46.68 -16.83
N GLU A 3 -9.92 -46.06 -17.43
CA GLU A 3 -10.06 -44.62 -17.57
C GLU A 3 -10.36 -44.00 -16.20
N ILE A 4 -9.52 -43.04 -15.80
CA ILE A 4 -9.70 -42.26 -14.58
C ILE A 4 -10.64 -41.10 -14.92
N LYS A 5 -11.85 -41.12 -14.36
CA LYS A 5 -12.82 -40.02 -14.45
C LYS A 5 -12.22 -38.75 -13.82
N ARG A 6 -12.14 -37.67 -14.60
CA ARG A 6 -11.80 -36.33 -14.09
C ARG A 6 -12.96 -35.79 -13.23
N PRO A 7 -12.71 -35.10 -12.12
CA PRO A 7 -13.76 -34.38 -11.39
C PRO A 7 -14.25 -33.20 -12.23
N GLN A 8 -15.57 -33.11 -12.42
CA GLN A 8 -16.24 -31.93 -12.97
C GLN A 8 -16.24 -30.83 -11.90
N PHE A 9 -15.61 -29.69 -12.19
CA PHE A 9 -15.79 -28.46 -11.43
C PHE A 9 -16.98 -27.71 -12.00
N GLU A 10 -18.08 -27.66 -11.25
CA GLU A 10 -19.21 -26.79 -11.55
C GLU A 10 -18.80 -25.33 -11.33
N TYR A 11 -18.79 -24.56 -12.41
CA TYR A 11 -18.64 -23.10 -12.39
C TYR A 11 -20.00 -22.51 -12.02
N ASN A 12 -20.14 -22.03 -10.78
CA ASN A 12 -21.23 -21.11 -10.46
C ASN A 12 -20.92 -19.76 -11.13
N GLN A 13 -21.63 -19.48 -12.22
CA GLN A 13 -21.81 -18.14 -12.77
C GLN A 13 -22.71 -17.37 -11.81
N ASP A 14 -22.16 -16.33 -11.18
CA ASP A 14 -22.99 -15.26 -10.62
C ASP A 14 -22.41 -13.90 -11.04
N GLY A 15 -23.32 -12.96 -11.22
CA GLY A 15 -23.29 -11.87 -12.18
C GLY A 15 -22.11 -10.90 -12.08
N GLY A 16 -21.72 -10.39 -13.26
CA GLY A 16 -20.77 -9.30 -13.41
C GLY A 16 -21.25 -8.04 -12.70
N VAL A 17 -20.56 -7.74 -11.60
CA VAL A 17 -20.47 -6.38 -11.07
C VAL A 17 -19.11 -5.88 -11.53
N ASP A 18 -19.09 -4.83 -12.35
CA ASP A 18 -17.87 -4.05 -12.59
C ASP A 18 -17.39 -3.50 -11.25
N HIS A 19 -16.59 -4.30 -10.55
CA HIS A 19 -15.82 -3.82 -9.42
C HIS A 19 -14.87 -2.78 -9.99
N ILE A 20 -15.23 -1.51 -9.85
CA ILE A 20 -14.28 -0.42 -9.84
C ILE A 20 -13.28 -0.81 -8.75
N LEU A 21 -12.16 -1.42 -9.16
CA LEU A 21 -11.09 -1.81 -8.27
C LEU A 21 -10.75 -0.58 -7.44
N GLU A 22 -11.01 -0.67 -6.14
CA GLU A 22 -10.64 0.39 -5.22
C GLU A 22 -9.14 0.63 -5.41
N PRO A 23 -8.69 1.88 -5.57
CA PRO A 23 -7.28 2.14 -5.84
C PRO A 23 -6.37 1.45 -4.83
N LEU A 24 -5.30 0.82 -5.31
CA LEU A 24 -4.32 0.15 -4.45
C LEU A 24 -3.53 1.21 -3.67
N CYS A 25 -3.99 1.48 -2.45
CA CYS A 25 -3.27 2.26 -1.46
C CYS A 25 -2.37 1.34 -0.65
N PHE A 26 -1.09 1.69 -0.61
CA PHE A 26 -0.14 1.02 0.27
C PHE A 26 -0.15 1.68 1.65
N PRO A 27 0.04 0.90 2.72
CA PRO A 27 0.24 1.48 4.05
C PRO A 27 1.44 2.43 4.02
N GLU A 28 1.22 3.66 4.47
CA GLU A 28 2.25 4.69 4.55
C GLU A 28 3.23 4.36 5.68
N GLN A 29 4.51 4.60 5.45
CA GLN A 29 5.48 4.65 6.54
C GLN A 29 5.27 5.96 7.33
N PRO A 30 5.41 5.95 8.66
CA PRO A 30 5.29 7.15 9.46
C PRO A 30 6.41 8.13 9.07
N HIS A 31 6.05 9.14 8.29
CA HIS A 31 6.93 10.23 7.93
C HIS A 31 6.48 11.50 8.60
N THR A 32 7.48 12.28 8.98
CA THR A 32 7.30 13.61 9.48
C THR A 32 7.34 14.61 8.32
N LEU A 33 6.28 15.39 8.16
CA LEU A 33 6.10 16.27 7.00
C LEU A 33 6.15 17.74 7.40
N SER A 34 6.54 18.59 6.45
CA SER A 34 6.62 20.04 6.62
C SER A 34 5.64 20.75 5.69
N CYS A 35 5.18 21.94 6.09
CA CYS A 35 4.34 22.78 5.26
C CYS A 35 5.08 23.28 4.01
N LEU A 36 4.31 23.45 2.92
CA LEU A 36 4.78 23.91 1.62
C LEU A 36 5.14 25.41 1.59
N PHE A 37 4.64 26.20 2.54
CA PHE A 37 4.71 27.67 2.49
C PHE A 37 5.61 28.31 3.56
N PHE A 38 6.25 27.52 4.44
CA PHE A 38 7.11 28.03 5.51
C PHE A 38 8.55 27.56 5.39
N SER A 39 9.50 28.48 5.60
CA SER A 39 10.95 28.27 5.52
C SER A 39 11.61 27.93 6.85
N GLU A 40 11.03 28.26 8.01
CA GLU A 40 11.68 28.03 9.31
C GLU A 40 10.74 27.38 10.34
N SER A 41 11.22 26.26 10.90
CA SER A 41 10.80 25.62 12.17
C SER A 41 9.29 25.36 12.40
N LEU A 42 8.61 24.67 11.48
CA LEU A 42 7.37 23.97 11.87
C LEU A 42 7.68 22.62 12.53
N PRO A 43 6.91 22.22 13.56
CA PRO A 43 6.98 20.87 14.07
C PRO A 43 6.59 19.91 12.96
N LEU A 44 7.43 18.89 12.79
CA LEU A 44 7.18 17.73 11.96
C LEU A 44 5.77 17.16 12.23
N MET A 45 4.90 17.19 11.22
CA MET A 45 3.48 16.82 11.38
C MET A 45 3.19 15.45 10.76
N HIS A 46 2.26 14.71 11.36
CA HIS A 46 1.60 13.58 10.71
C HIS A 46 0.74 14.07 9.54
N LYS A 47 0.56 13.21 8.52
CA LYS A 47 -0.17 13.50 7.29
C LYS A 47 -1.50 14.22 7.51
N ASP A 48 -2.41 13.68 8.32
CA ASP A 48 -3.75 14.25 8.48
C ASP A 48 -3.72 15.64 9.11
N VAL A 49 -2.77 15.86 10.03
CA VAL A 49 -2.56 17.17 10.66
C VAL A 49 -2.03 18.17 9.64
N LEU A 50 -1.10 17.75 8.78
CA LEU A 50 -0.59 18.58 7.69
C LEU A 50 -1.69 18.92 6.68
N LEU A 51 -2.47 17.94 6.21
CA LEU A 51 -3.54 18.18 5.24
C LEU A 51 -4.60 19.14 5.78
N LYS A 52 -4.95 18.99 7.07
CA LYS A 52 -5.84 19.93 7.76
C LYS A 52 -5.22 21.34 7.86
N HIS A 53 -3.93 21.44 8.13
CA HIS A 53 -3.21 22.72 8.15
C HIS A 53 -3.22 23.40 6.78
N LEU A 54 -2.90 22.67 5.70
CA LEU A 54 -2.93 23.19 4.33
C LEU A 54 -4.33 23.69 3.94
N LEU A 55 -5.37 22.95 4.30
CA LEU A 55 -6.76 23.34 4.02
C LEU A 55 -7.17 24.61 4.77
N LEU A 56 -6.89 24.69 6.09
CA LEU A 56 -7.40 25.78 6.92
C LEU A 56 -6.58 27.07 6.80
N GLN A 57 -5.25 26.96 6.74
CA GLN A 57 -4.33 28.11 6.76
C GLN A 57 -3.97 28.58 5.36
N HIS A 58 -3.85 27.66 4.40
CA HIS A 58 -3.41 27.97 3.05
C HIS A 58 -4.50 27.80 1.98
N LYS A 59 -5.69 27.35 2.38
CA LYS A 59 -6.81 27.03 1.48
C LYS A 59 -6.40 26.08 0.35
N LEU A 60 -5.37 25.25 0.58
CA LEU A 60 -4.84 24.30 -0.39
C LEU A 60 -5.38 22.90 -0.12
N VAL A 61 -5.83 22.23 -1.18
CA VAL A 61 -6.31 20.85 -1.18
C VAL A 61 -5.48 20.04 -2.15
N ILE A 62 -4.94 18.91 -1.70
CA ILE A 62 -4.26 17.94 -2.56
C ILE A 62 -5.25 16.79 -2.79
N ALA A 63 -5.63 16.55 -4.04
CA ALA A 63 -6.54 15.46 -4.39
C ALA A 63 -5.86 14.10 -4.28
N ASP A 64 -6.61 13.10 -3.85
CA ASP A 64 -6.21 11.69 -3.87
C ASP A 64 -4.81 11.43 -3.30
N VAL A 65 -4.52 12.04 -2.13
CA VAL A 65 -3.21 11.96 -1.45
C VAL A 65 -2.74 10.52 -1.24
N GLN A 66 -3.69 9.62 -1.00
CA GLN A 66 -3.47 8.18 -0.81
C GLN A 66 -2.89 7.47 -2.04
N LEU A 67 -2.94 8.09 -3.22
CA LEU A 67 -2.37 7.56 -4.47
C LEU A 67 -0.96 8.10 -4.74
N ILE A 68 -0.48 9.05 -3.95
CA ILE A 68 0.85 9.63 -4.12
C ILE A 68 1.88 8.63 -3.61
N ALA A 69 2.65 8.06 -4.53
CA ALA A 69 3.63 7.01 -4.25
C ALA A 69 4.62 7.36 -3.13
N HIS A 70 5.01 8.63 -3.03
CA HIS A 70 5.97 9.12 -2.05
C HIS A 70 5.66 10.57 -1.61
N LEU A 71 4.74 10.72 -0.67
CA LEU A 71 4.25 12.02 -0.19
C LEU A 71 5.35 13.02 0.25
N PRO A 72 6.40 12.64 1.01
CA PRO A 72 7.45 13.60 1.38
C PRO A 72 8.17 14.25 0.18
N LYS A 73 8.53 13.46 -0.84
CA LYS A 73 9.19 13.96 -2.07
C LYS A 73 8.23 14.81 -2.90
N TYR A 74 6.96 14.41 -2.96
CA TYR A 74 5.90 15.20 -3.61
C TYR A 74 5.75 16.59 -2.98
N LEU A 75 5.67 16.66 -1.65
CA LEU A 75 5.57 17.93 -0.94
C LEU A 75 6.84 18.77 -1.11
N LEU A 76 8.01 18.16 -1.05
CA LEU A 76 9.27 18.86 -1.26
C LEU A 76 9.35 19.50 -2.65
N TYR A 77 8.87 18.81 -3.69
CA TYR A 77 8.80 19.35 -5.04
C TYR A 77 7.90 20.59 -5.10
N TRP A 78 6.65 20.47 -4.61
CA TRP A 78 5.69 21.58 -4.64
C TRP A 78 6.09 22.76 -3.78
N LYS A 79 6.77 22.51 -2.66
CA LYS A 79 7.40 23.56 -1.85
C LYS A 79 8.38 24.39 -2.67
N GLY A 80 9.22 23.75 -3.50
CA GLY A 80 10.12 24.44 -4.41
C GLY A 80 9.36 25.26 -5.45
N ARG A 81 8.37 24.67 -6.12
CA ARG A 81 7.59 25.35 -7.17
C ARG A 81 6.82 26.57 -6.65
N PHE A 82 6.23 26.49 -5.46
CA PHE A 82 5.49 27.60 -4.85
C PHE A 82 6.39 28.74 -4.35
N LEU A 83 7.71 28.53 -4.25
CA LEU A 83 8.66 29.61 -4.00
C LEU A 83 9.02 30.38 -5.28
N GLU A 84 8.87 29.76 -6.46
CA GLU A 84 9.25 30.35 -7.74
C GLU A 84 8.11 31.16 -8.37
N GLN A 85 6.88 30.66 -8.30
CA GLN A 85 5.69 31.25 -8.93
C GLN A 85 4.47 31.13 -8.00
N PRO A 86 3.46 32.02 -8.16
CA PRO A 86 2.26 31.97 -7.34
C PRO A 86 1.48 30.67 -7.55
N ILE A 87 0.82 30.18 -6.49
CA ILE A 87 0.04 28.94 -6.50
C ILE A 87 -1.07 28.91 -7.57
N THR A 88 -1.58 30.07 -7.99
CA THR A 88 -2.60 30.21 -9.05
C THR A 88 -2.15 29.64 -10.39
N ASP A 89 -0.84 29.59 -10.64
CA ASP A 89 -0.28 29.10 -11.90
C ASP A 89 -0.21 27.56 -11.92
N PHE A 90 -0.33 26.94 -10.75
CA PHE A 90 -0.14 25.51 -10.55
C PHE A 90 -1.36 24.77 -10.03
N CYS A 91 -2.41 25.48 -9.61
CA CYS A 91 -3.58 24.89 -8.96
C CYS A 91 -4.87 25.37 -9.63
N SER A 92 -5.88 24.50 -9.65
CA SER A 92 -7.22 24.89 -10.05
C SER A 92 -7.90 25.67 -8.92
N GLU A 93 -8.53 26.80 -9.22
CA GLU A 93 -9.25 27.60 -8.22
C GLU A 93 -10.69 27.11 -8.05
N ILE A 94 -11.06 26.75 -6.82
CA ILE A 94 -12.43 26.40 -6.43
C ILE A 94 -12.99 27.56 -5.61
N LYS A 95 -14.12 28.11 -6.06
CA LYS A 95 -14.84 29.16 -5.32
C LYS A 95 -16.02 28.55 -4.57
N THR A 96 -16.01 28.66 -3.25
CA THR A 96 -17.18 28.26 -2.45
C THR A 96 -18.18 29.41 -2.40
N ASN A 97 -19.48 29.06 -2.35
CA ASN A 97 -20.57 30.04 -2.28
C ASN A 97 -20.57 31.04 -3.46
N SER A 98 -20.33 30.53 -4.68
CA SER A 98 -20.19 31.31 -5.92
C SER A 98 -21.40 32.19 -6.26
N THR A 99 -22.59 31.87 -5.73
CA THR A 99 -23.83 32.65 -5.88
C THR A 99 -24.16 33.54 -4.67
N GLY A 100 -23.35 33.52 -3.61
CA GLY A 100 -23.55 34.30 -2.39
C GLY A 100 -22.84 35.67 -2.39
N PRO A 101 -23.04 36.48 -1.33
CA PRO A 101 -22.38 37.77 -1.18
C PRO A 101 -20.86 37.63 -1.25
N VAL A 102 -20.18 38.57 -1.92
CA VAL A 102 -18.72 38.54 -2.17
C VAL A 102 -17.91 38.33 -0.87
N GLU A 103 -18.38 38.90 0.23
CA GLU A 103 -17.78 38.81 1.57
C GLU A 103 -17.74 37.38 2.14
N LYS A 104 -18.57 36.47 1.61
CA LYS A 104 -18.66 35.06 2.04
C LYS A 104 -18.09 34.09 0.99
N GLN A 105 -17.50 34.60 -0.09
CA GLN A 105 -16.86 33.76 -1.10
C GLN A 105 -15.43 33.45 -0.65
N GLU A 106 -15.10 32.18 -0.49
CA GLU A 106 -13.73 31.75 -0.24
C GLU A 106 -13.14 31.06 -1.47
N ARG A 107 -11.84 31.24 -1.67
CA ARG A 107 -11.07 30.63 -2.73
C ARG A 107 -10.22 29.51 -2.16
N TYR A 108 -10.33 28.33 -2.76
CA TYR A 108 -9.51 27.17 -2.48
C TYR A 108 -8.67 26.83 -3.71
N PHE A 109 -7.47 26.34 -3.49
CA PHE A 109 -6.55 25.91 -4.54
C PHE A 109 -6.49 24.39 -4.52
N LEU A 110 -6.84 23.75 -5.64
CA LEU A 110 -6.83 22.31 -5.81
C LEU A 110 -5.62 21.89 -6.63
N LEU A 111 -4.82 21.00 -6.05
CA LEU A 111 -3.71 20.32 -6.69
C LEU A 111 -4.13 18.87 -6.98
N CYS A 112 -4.25 18.52 -8.25
CA CYS A 112 -4.74 17.22 -8.69
C CYS A 112 -4.07 16.76 -9.99
N ASP A 113 -4.23 15.47 -10.27
CA ASP A 113 -3.65 14.77 -11.41
C ASP A 113 -4.27 15.14 -12.78
N VAL A 114 -5.34 15.93 -12.80
CA VAL A 114 -5.83 16.58 -14.03
C VAL A 114 -4.82 17.64 -14.53
N LEU A 115 -4.00 18.19 -13.62
CA LEU A 115 -2.99 19.18 -13.94
C LEU A 115 -1.73 18.48 -14.51
N PRO A 116 -1.20 18.91 -15.68
CA PRO A 116 -0.11 18.20 -16.34
C PRO A 116 1.15 18.03 -15.50
N GLU A 117 1.56 19.07 -14.77
CA GLU A 117 2.76 19.03 -13.92
C GLU A 117 2.58 18.11 -12.72
N ASP A 118 1.42 18.18 -12.06
CA ASP A 118 1.11 17.30 -10.93
C ASP A 118 1.04 15.83 -11.35
N ARG A 119 0.41 15.58 -12.50
CA ARG A 119 0.35 14.25 -13.10
C ARG A 119 1.73 13.69 -13.38
N ALA A 120 2.57 14.45 -14.09
CA ALA A 120 3.91 14.03 -14.43
C ALA A 120 4.76 13.75 -13.18
N LEU A 121 4.59 14.55 -12.13
CA LEU A 121 5.25 14.31 -10.84
C LEU A 121 4.78 13.02 -10.18
N ARG A 122 3.46 12.77 -10.10
CA ARG A 122 2.89 11.54 -9.53
C ARG A 122 3.38 10.30 -10.28
N GLU A 123 3.32 10.33 -11.61
CA GLU A 123 3.81 9.25 -12.49
C GLU A 123 5.31 9.01 -12.27
N LYS A 124 6.13 10.08 -12.19
CA LYS A 124 7.57 9.97 -11.91
C LYS A 124 7.86 9.33 -10.55
N LEU A 125 7.13 9.72 -9.50
CA LEU A 125 7.29 9.14 -8.17
C LEU A 125 6.85 7.67 -8.13
N GLN A 126 5.77 7.33 -8.85
CA GLN A 126 5.29 5.96 -8.97
C GLN A 126 6.30 5.07 -9.72
N GLN A 127 6.85 5.56 -10.83
CA GLN A 127 7.87 4.88 -11.61
C GLN A 127 9.12 4.61 -10.77
N LYS A 128 9.62 5.64 -10.06
CA LYS A 128 10.77 5.49 -9.18
C LYS A 128 10.53 4.46 -8.07
N ARG A 129 9.34 4.46 -7.47
CA ARG A 129 8.98 3.46 -6.46
C ARG A 129 8.96 2.04 -7.04
N LEU A 130 8.45 1.88 -8.26
CA LEU A 130 8.44 0.57 -8.93
C LEU A 130 9.87 0.07 -9.21
N GLU A 131 10.76 0.95 -9.68
CA GLU A 131 12.18 0.64 -9.90
C GLU A 131 12.85 0.18 -8.60
N GLU A 132 12.71 0.94 -7.52
CA GLU A 132 13.26 0.61 -6.19
C GLU A 132 12.77 -0.78 -5.70
N VAL A 133 11.50 -1.10 -5.94
CA VAL A 133 10.89 -2.38 -5.51
C VAL A 133 11.36 -3.55 -6.37
N LEU A 134 11.52 -3.36 -7.68
CA LEU A 134 12.04 -4.38 -8.59
C LEU A 134 13.52 -4.69 -8.30
N GLU A 135 14.32 -3.67 -8.02
CA GLU A 135 15.71 -3.83 -7.57
C GLU A 135 15.76 -4.62 -6.26
N GLN A 136 14.92 -4.28 -5.28
CA GLN A 136 14.83 -5.01 -4.02
C GLN A 136 14.41 -6.47 -4.23
N GLN A 137 13.43 -6.73 -5.10
CA GLN A 137 12.99 -8.09 -5.42
C GLN A 137 14.14 -8.91 -6.02
N GLN A 138 14.90 -8.33 -6.96
CA GLN A 138 16.04 -9.02 -7.57
C GLN A 138 17.12 -9.33 -6.54
N LYS A 139 17.45 -8.36 -5.70
CA LYS A 139 18.39 -8.54 -4.58
C LYS A 139 17.97 -9.70 -3.67
N GLU A 140 16.70 -9.76 -3.29
CA GLU A 140 16.17 -10.84 -2.43
C GLU A 140 16.10 -12.22 -3.12
N ARG A 141 16.08 -12.28 -4.46
CA ARG A 141 16.16 -13.54 -5.20
C ARG A 141 17.59 -14.06 -5.26
N GLU A 142 18.56 -13.16 -5.38
CA GLU A 142 19.98 -13.50 -5.44
C GLU A 142 20.62 -13.70 -4.07
N ASP A 143 19.96 -13.23 -3.00
CA ASP A 143 20.46 -13.35 -1.65
C ASP A 143 20.64 -14.81 -1.22
N ARG A 144 21.85 -15.09 -0.70
CA ARG A 144 22.28 -16.38 -0.15
C ARG A 144 22.66 -16.29 1.33
N SER A 145 22.52 -15.10 1.92
CA SER A 145 22.81 -14.84 3.33
C SER A 145 21.59 -14.94 4.24
N PHE A 146 20.43 -15.31 3.68
CA PHE A 146 19.20 -15.46 4.43
C PHE A 146 19.38 -16.51 5.53
N HIS A 147 18.91 -16.19 6.73
CA HIS A 147 18.97 -17.08 7.88
C HIS A 147 17.79 -16.82 8.82
N ARG A 148 16.90 -17.81 8.97
CA ARG A 148 15.77 -17.74 9.91
C ARG A 148 15.30 -19.14 10.35
N VAL A 149 14.70 -19.19 11.54
CA VAL A 149 13.95 -20.36 12.02
C VAL A 149 12.48 -20.23 11.59
N CYS A 150 11.86 -21.34 11.21
CA CYS A 150 10.45 -21.36 10.86
C CYS A 150 9.56 -20.99 12.06
N MET A 151 8.55 -20.13 11.83
CA MET A 151 7.64 -19.65 12.89
C MET A 151 6.69 -20.71 13.46
N PHE A 152 6.56 -21.86 12.78
CA PHE A 152 5.61 -22.92 13.15
C PHE A 152 6.28 -24.17 13.73
N CYS A 153 7.57 -24.39 13.44
CA CYS A 153 8.39 -25.51 13.93
C CYS A 153 9.75 -24.99 14.47
N ASN A 154 10.76 -25.86 14.58
CA ASN A 154 12.10 -25.48 15.04
C ASN A 154 13.16 -25.65 13.92
N ASP A 155 12.71 -25.84 12.67
CA ASP A 155 13.61 -26.04 11.55
C ASP A 155 14.26 -24.71 11.17
N GLU A 156 15.56 -24.76 10.93
CA GLU A 156 16.39 -23.61 10.61
C GLU A 156 16.73 -23.60 9.13
N PHE A 157 16.62 -22.43 8.51
CA PHE A 157 16.83 -22.22 7.08
C PHE A 157 17.98 -21.25 6.88
N THR A 158 18.92 -21.63 6.02
CA THR A 158 20.05 -20.81 5.56
C THR A 158 20.08 -20.80 4.04
N GLY A 159 20.64 -19.77 3.43
CA GLY A 159 20.75 -19.68 1.97
C GLY A 159 19.74 -18.71 1.40
N ASN A 160 18.69 -19.22 0.74
CA ASN A 160 17.69 -18.37 0.10
C ASN A 160 16.36 -18.40 0.85
N ARG A 161 15.67 -17.26 0.92
CA ARG A 161 14.35 -17.12 1.55
C ARG A 161 13.28 -18.07 1.00
N SER A 162 13.41 -18.49 -0.26
CA SER A 162 12.45 -19.39 -0.90
C SER A 162 12.35 -20.74 -0.20
N ASP A 163 13.45 -21.23 0.39
CA ASP A 163 13.47 -22.51 1.10
C ASP A 163 12.53 -22.48 2.31
N LEU A 164 12.57 -21.42 3.12
CA LEU A 164 11.66 -21.24 4.25
C LEU A 164 10.20 -21.09 3.79
N LEU A 165 9.95 -20.24 2.79
CA LEU A 165 8.59 -20.00 2.29
C LEU A 165 7.97 -21.27 1.71
N ASN A 166 8.76 -22.06 0.98
CA ASN A 166 8.35 -23.35 0.45
C ASN A 166 8.12 -24.35 1.59
N HIS A 167 8.98 -24.41 2.60
CA HIS A 167 8.76 -25.24 3.78
C HIS A 167 7.43 -24.91 4.48
N MET A 168 7.15 -23.63 4.73
CA MET A 168 5.87 -23.18 5.31
C MET A 168 4.67 -23.67 4.49
N ALA A 169 4.78 -23.61 3.16
CA ALA A 169 3.73 -24.06 2.26
C ALA A 169 3.53 -25.59 2.26
N HIS A 170 4.62 -26.38 2.30
CA HIS A 170 4.54 -27.84 2.20
C HIS A 170 4.28 -28.51 3.56
N GLU A 171 5.07 -28.17 4.58
CA GLU A 171 5.04 -28.85 5.89
C GLU A 171 3.95 -28.30 6.82
N HIS A 172 3.56 -27.04 6.65
CA HIS A 172 2.53 -26.39 7.47
C HIS A 172 1.25 -26.08 6.71
N ALA A 173 1.21 -26.40 5.42
CA ALA A 173 0.14 -26.02 4.52
C ALA A 173 -0.18 -24.52 4.59
N PHE A 174 0.80 -23.68 4.96
CA PHE A 174 0.63 -22.24 5.16
C PHE A 174 1.33 -21.49 4.03
N SER A 175 0.54 -20.90 3.14
CA SER A 175 1.08 -20.19 1.97
C SER A 175 0.82 -18.69 2.08
N VAL A 176 1.88 -17.92 1.86
CA VAL A 176 1.85 -16.46 1.70
C VAL A 176 1.97 -16.04 0.23
N GLY A 177 1.94 -16.99 -0.71
CA GLY A 177 2.21 -16.76 -2.13
C GLY A 177 3.55 -17.35 -2.58
N LEU A 178 3.87 -17.17 -3.87
CA LEU A 178 5.13 -17.65 -4.43
C LEU A 178 6.29 -16.76 -3.95
N PRO A 179 7.46 -17.34 -3.59
CA PRO A 179 8.63 -16.56 -3.17
C PRO A 179 8.99 -15.45 -4.16
N ASP A 180 8.90 -15.75 -5.46
CA ASP A 180 9.20 -14.81 -6.54
C ASP A 180 8.27 -13.60 -6.58
N ASN A 181 7.06 -13.69 -6.04
CA ASN A 181 6.09 -12.60 -6.03
C ASN A 181 6.13 -11.77 -4.75
N ILE A 182 6.99 -12.14 -3.80
CA ILE A 182 7.13 -11.48 -2.50
C ILE A 182 8.34 -10.54 -2.56
N VAL A 183 8.19 -9.34 -2.00
CA VAL A 183 9.24 -8.34 -1.80
C VAL A 183 9.22 -7.85 -0.35
N TYR A 184 10.35 -7.38 0.17
CA TYR A 184 10.53 -7.07 1.60
C TYR A 184 10.24 -8.30 2.46
N CYS A 185 10.78 -9.45 2.05
CA CYS A 185 10.44 -10.74 2.64
C CYS A 185 10.74 -10.82 4.14
N ASP A 186 11.87 -10.26 4.57
CA ASP A 186 12.21 -10.21 5.99
C ASP A 186 11.17 -9.45 6.80
N GLU A 187 10.77 -8.27 6.33
CA GLU A 187 9.72 -7.48 6.98
C GLU A 187 8.37 -8.20 7.01
N LEU A 188 8.02 -8.94 5.96
CA LEU A 188 6.81 -9.79 5.95
C LEU A 188 6.91 -10.85 7.05
N LEU A 189 8.01 -11.60 7.07
CA LEU A 189 8.22 -12.67 8.04
C LEU A 189 8.27 -12.15 9.48
N ASP A 190 8.86 -10.97 9.71
CA ASP A 190 8.84 -10.30 11.02
C ASP A 190 7.43 -9.90 11.43
N THR A 191 6.64 -9.36 10.50
CA THR A 191 5.24 -9.00 10.74
C THR A 191 4.42 -10.24 11.12
N LEU A 192 4.61 -11.35 10.41
CA LEU A 192 3.90 -12.61 10.69
C LEU A 192 4.35 -13.22 12.02
N GLN A 193 5.66 -13.27 12.26
CA GLN A 193 6.25 -13.77 13.50
C GLN A 193 5.71 -12.97 14.71
N SER A 194 5.71 -11.64 14.62
CA SER A 194 5.16 -10.77 15.66
C SER A 194 3.69 -11.06 15.94
N LYS A 195 2.87 -11.28 14.91
CA LYS A 195 1.46 -11.67 15.11
C LYS A 195 1.33 -13.04 15.79
N VAL A 196 2.13 -14.02 15.39
CA VAL A 196 2.13 -15.36 16.01
C VAL A 196 2.58 -15.31 17.48
N ASP A 197 3.61 -14.51 17.79
CA ASP A 197 4.10 -14.34 19.17
C ASP A 197 3.10 -13.58 20.05
N ASN A 198 2.35 -12.65 19.46
CA ASN A 198 1.19 -12.00 20.09
C ASN A 198 -0.07 -12.88 20.14
N LEU A 199 0.06 -14.18 19.83
CA LEU A 199 -1.01 -15.17 19.87
C LEU A 199 -2.17 -14.83 18.93
N GLN A 200 -1.91 -14.10 17.85
CA GLN A 200 -2.90 -13.68 16.87
C GLN A 200 -2.91 -14.61 15.65
N CYS A 201 -4.10 -15.03 15.22
CA CYS A 201 -4.27 -15.80 14.00
C CYS A 201 -4.03 -14.94 12.75
N LEU A 202 -3.15 -15.39 11.86
CA LEU A 202 -2.78 -14.67 10.63
C LEU A 202 -3.93 -14.50 9.61
N TYR A 203 -4.97 -15.35 9.70
CA TYR A 203 -6.12 -15.31 8.79
C TYR A 203 -7.32 -14.54 9.35
N CYS A 204 -7.79 -14.91 10.54
CA CYS A 204 -8.99 -14.28 11.12
C CYS A 204 -8.69 -13.17 12.13
N GLU A 205 -7.41 -12.94 12.42
CA GLU A 205 -6.90 -11.84 13.27
C GLU A 205 -7.40 -11.85 14.73
N LYS A 206 -8.05 -12.94 15.15
CA LYS A 206 -8.41 -13.19 16.55
C LYS A 206 -7.17 -13.51 17.38
N THR A 207 -7.15 -13.01 18.61
CA THR A 207 -6.11 -13.30 19.61
C THR A 207 -6.53 -14.48 20.50
N PHE A 208 -5.56 -15.30 20.90
CA PHE A 208 -5.77 -16.51 21.69
C PHE A 208 -4.99 -16.42 23.00
N LYS A 209 -5.36 -17.27 23.96
CA LYS A 209 -4.77 -17.28 25.31
C LYS A 209 -3.38 -17.91 25.37
N ASP A 210 -3.06 -18.84 24.46
CA ASP A 210 -1.78 -19.54 24.44
C ASP A 210 -1.42 -20.07 23.02
N LYS A 211 -0.15 -20.43 22.81
CA LYS A 211 0.35 -20.91 21.51
C LYS A 211 -0.33 -22.22 21.07
N VAL A 212 -0.69 -23.08 22.01
CA VAL A 212 -1.32 -24.38 21.72
C VAL A 212 -2.71 -24.17 21.11
N THR A 213 -3.53 -23.34 21.75
CA THR A 213 -4.88 -23.00 21.29
C THR A 213 -4.88 -22.25 19.97
N LEU A 214 -3.90 -21.37 19.72
CA LEU A 214 -3.73 -20.73 18.41
C LEU A 214 -3.43 -21.76 17.31
N LYS A 215 -2.43 -22.65 17.52
CA LYS A 215 -2.08 -23.69 16.54
C LYS A 215 -3.25 -24.63 16.26
N ASP A 216 -3.95 -25.05 17.29
CA ASP A 216 -5.14 -25.89 17.19
C ASP A 216 -6.27 -25.21 16.42
N HIS A 217 -6.49 -23.92 16.69
CA HIS A 217 -7.46 -23.11 15.96
C HIS A 217 -7.10 -23.04 14.46
N MET A 218 -5.86 -22.68 14.14
CA MET A 218 -5.41 -22.54 12.74
C MET A 218 -5.55 -23.86 11.98
N ARG A 219 -5.22 -24.98 12.63
CA ARG A 219 -5.38 -26.32 12.06
C ARG A 219 -6.86 -26.69 11.86
N LYS A 220 -7.69 -26.59 12.90
CA LYS A 220 -9.12 -27.01 12.87
C LYS A 220 -9.96 -26.16 11.92
N LYS A 221 -9.67 -24.87 11.82
CA LYS A 221 -10.36 -23.93 10.92
C LYS A 221 -9.70 -23.80 9.55
N ALA A 222 -8.63 -24.55 9.29
CA ALA A 222 -7.86 -24.49 8.05
C ALA A 222 -7.44 -23.06 7.65
N HIS A 223 -7.06 -22.25 8.65
CA HIS A 223 -6.53 -20.90 8.45
C HIS A 223 -5.08 -20.97 7.99
N ARG A 224 -4.93 -21.28 6.70
CA ARG A 224 -3.69 -21.64 6.01
C ARG A 224 -3.07 -20.50 5.20
N ARG A 225 -3.61 -19.30 5.33
CA ARG A 225 -3.21 -18.11 4.57
C ARG A 225 -3.28 -16.89 5.48
N ILE A 226 -2.70 -15.79 5.03
CA ILE A 226 -2.91 -14.48 5.64
C ILE A 226 -4.28 -13.91 5.30
N ASN A 227 -4.78 -12.97 6.09
CA ASN A 227 -6.01 -12.25 5.81
C ASN A 227 -5.89 -11.42 4.52
N ALA A 228 -6.58 -11.83 3.45
CA ALA A 228 -6.56 -11.14 2.16
C ALA A 228 -7.17 -9.72 2.22
N ASN A 229 -8.01 -9.43 3.21
CA ASN A 229 -8.60 -8.11 3.39
C ASN A 229 -7.69 -7.14 4.16
N ASN A 230 -6.59 -7.63 4.74
CA ASN A 230 -5.65 -6.76 5.45
C ASN A 230 -4.64 -6.15 4.46
N ARG A 231 -4.95 -4.92 4.04
CA ARG A 231 -4.14 -4.13 3.09
C ARG A 231 -2.73 -3.80 3.59
N GLN A 232 -2.41 -4.01 4.86
CA GLN A 232 -1.05 -3.85 5.35
C GLN A 232 -0.08 -4.83 4.66
N TYR A 233 -0.58 -5.97 4.17
CA TYR A 233 0.22 -6.93 3.45
C TYR A 233 0.45 -6.57 1.98
N ASP A 234 -0.31 -5.63 1.41
CA ASP A 234 -0.24 -5.29 -0.01
C ASP A 234 1.17 -4.86 -0.44
N ARG A 235 1.92 -4.23 0.48
CA ARG A 235 3.31 -3.79 0.28
C ARG A 235 4.31 -4.92 0.08
N PHE A 236 3.96 -6.16 0.42
CA PHE A 236 4.86 -7.30 0.27
C PHE A 236 4.70 -8.02 -1.06
N TYR A 237 3.77 -7.58 -1.92
CA TYR A 237 3.43 -8.28 -3.16
C TYR A 237 3.76 -7.42 -4.38
N ILE A 238 4.68 -7.91 -5.23
CA ILE A 238 5.15 -7.18 -6.42
C ILE A 238 4.00 -6.78 -7.36
N ILE A 239 2.98 -7.65 -7.49
CA ILE A 239 1.84 -7.42 -8.38
C ILE A 239 1.09 -6.13 -8.04
N ASN A 240 1.04 -5.76 -6.76
CA ASN A 240 0.34 -4.54 -6.36
C ASN A 240 1.07 -3.29 -6.85
N TYR A 241 2.40 -3.33 -6.95
CA TYR A 241 3.19 -2.23 -7.48
C TYR A 241 3.03 -2.11 -9.00
N LEU A 242 2.98 -3.25 -9.70
CA LEU A 242 2.73 -3.31 -11.14
C LEU A 242 1.34 -2.81 -11.49
N VAL A 243 0.31 -3.23 -10.75
CA VAL A 243 -1.07 -2.76 -10.95
C VAL A 243 -1.19 -1.26 -10.67
N ALA A 244 -0.57 -0.77 -9.59
CA ALA A 244 -0.55 0.65 -9.27
C ALA A 244 0.16 1.49 -10.36
N ALA A 245 1.20 0.95 -11.00
CA ALA A 245 1.86 1.61 -12.13
C ALA A 245 1.03 1.55 -13.43
N ALA A 246 0.28 0.47 -13.65
CA ALA A 246 -0.52 0.27 -14.86
C ALA A 246 -1.89 1.00 -14.84
N SER A 247 -2.42 1.32 -13.66
CA SER A 247 -3.71 1.99 -13.49
C SER A 247 -3.63 3.34 -12.75
N PRO A 248 -2.89 4.33 -13.27
CA PRO A 248 -2.90 5.66 -12.67
C PRO A 248 -4.29 6.34 -12.76
N HIS A 249 -5.11 6.01 -13.77
CA HIS A 249 -6.37 6.73 -14.08
C HIS A 249 -7.54 5.85 -14.56
N ARG A 250 -8.15 5.05 -13.68
CA ARG A 250 -9.56 4.64 -13.89
C ARG A 250 -10.50 5.46 -13.00
N ARG A 251 -10.51 6.79 -13.17
CA ARG A 251 -11.66 7.62 -12.75
C ARG A 251 -11.91 8.69 -13.80
N SER A 252 -13.02 8.54 -14.51
CA SER A 252 -13.71 9.67 -15.13
C SER A 252 -14.12 10.61 -14.00
N TYR A 253 -13.37 11.70 -13.81
CA TYR A 253 -13.90 12.84 -13.07
C TYR A 253 -15.13 13.30 -13.85
N PHE A 254 -16.33 13.06 -13.30
CA PHE A 254 -17.53 13.71 -13.80
C PHE A 254 -17.30 15.22 -13.65
N PRO A 255 -17.35 16.01 -14.73
CA PRO A 255 -17.45 17.44 -14.57
C PRO A 255 -18.80 17.72 -13.90
N LEU A 256 -18.77 18.30 -12.70
CA LEU A 256 -19.92 19.02 -12.16
C LEU A 256 -20.06 20.35 -12.90
#